data_AF-A0A925H3X8-F1
#
_entry.id   AF-A0A925H3X8-F1
#
_cell.length_a   1.000
_cell.length_b   1.000
_cell.length_c   1.000
_cell.angle_alpha   90.00
_cell.angle_beta   90.00
_cell.angle_gamma   90.00
#
_symmetry.space_group_name_H-M   'P 1'
#
loop_
_entity.id
_entity.type
_entity.pdbx_description
1 polymer ?
#
loop_
_entity_poly.entity_id
_entity_poly.type
_entity_poly.pdbx_seq_one_letter_code
_entity_poly.pdbx_strand_id
1 'polypeptide(L)'
;MATQKQTDANRQNALRSTGPRTEHGKSRSRANAFIHGLACMTIYKPIRHEDAAQYHEMRAELVNAWQPWDAKEFQLVELAASAYKRIQRSEAYESALFTGSMEGRQQKRKKPIKVTKNDDLGCGIMIGDEQIQLSWDNLDRYRRNAWTDYNRAITQLSKMQKERKSEPAE
;
A
#
# COMPACT_ATOMS: atom_id res chain seq x y z
N MET A 1 -20.34 -18.72 -6.44
CA MET A 1 -19.48 -19.91 -6.73
C MET A 1 -18.75 -19.67 -8.04
N ALA A 2 -17.47 -20.05 -8.13
CA ALA A 2 -16.71 -19.92 -9.38
C ALA A 2 -17.21 -20.92 -10.42
N THR A 3 -17.29 -20.51 -11.69
CA THR A 3 -17.75 -21.38 -12.77
C THR A 3 -16.68 -22.40 -13.16
N GLN A 4 -17.07 -23.53 -13.76
CA GLN A 4 -16.13 -24.56 -14.21
C GLN A 4 -15.00 -23.99 -15.09
N LYS A 5 -15.35 -23.04 -15.98
CA LYS A 5 -14.42 -22.32 -16.84
C LYS A 5 -13.40 -21.48 -16.06
N GLN A 6 -13.81 -20.84 -14.96
CA GLN A 6 -12.90 -20.12 -14.07
C GLN A 6 -11.96 -21.08 -13.32
N THR A 7 -12.46 -22.25 -12.90
CA THR A 7 -11.67 -23.26 -12.19
C THR A 7 -10.58 -23.85 -13.07
N ASP A 8 -10.90 -24.18 -14.33
CA ASP A 8 -9.94 -24.75 -15.28
C ASP A 8 -8.88 -23.73 -15.71
N ALA A 9 -9.29 -22.47 -15.93
CA ALA A 9 -8.37 -21.37 -16.19
C ALA A 9 -7.42 -21.12 -15.00
N ASN A 10 -7.94 -21.12 -13.76
CA ASN A 10 -7.11 -21.00 -12.56
C ASN A 10 -6.11 -22.15 -12.43
N ARG A 11 -6.50 -23.38 -12.79
CA ARG A 11 -5.63 -24.56 -12.74
C ARG A 11 -4.48 -24.45 -13.76
N GLN A 12 -4.78 -24.02 -14.99
CA GLN A 12 -3.75 -23.77 -16.01
C GLN A 12 -2.82 -22.61 -15.65
N ASN A 13 -3.37 -21.51 -15.10
CA ASN A 13 -2.58 -20.37 -14.65
C ASN A 13 -1.67 -20.75 -13.46
N ALA A 14 -2.14 -21.60 -12.54
CA ALA A 14 -1.34 -22.10 -11.43
C ALA A 14 -0.12 -22.94 -11.89
N LEU A 15 -0.26 -23.71 -12.98
CA LEU A 15 0.87 -24.45 -13.57
C LEU A 15 1.94 -23.51 -14.17
N ARG A 16 1.55 -22.32 -14.66
CA ARG A 16 2.46 -21.32 -15.23
C ARG A 16 3.05 -20.37 -14.18
N SER A 17 2.31 -20.13 -13.09
CA SER A 17 2.68 -19.18 -12.02
C SER A 17 2.93 -19.92 -10.71
N THR A 18 4.00 -20.71 -10.67
CA THR A 18 4.34 -21.50 -9.46
C THR A 18 5.14 -20.70 -8.41
N GLY A 19 5.34 -19.41 -8.64
CA GLY A 19 6.17 -18.55 -7.80
C GLY A 19 7.64 -19.00 -7.75
N PRO A 20 8.48 -18.31 -6.97
CA PRO A 20 9.88 -18.68 -6.81
C PRO A 20 10.02 -19.96 -5.97
N ARG A 21 10.60 -21.02 -6.54
CA ARG A 21 10.82 -22.31 -5.84
C ARG A 21 12.19 -22.42 -5.16
N THR A 22 13.15 -21.57 -5.55
CA THR A 22 14.51 -21.54 -5.00
C THR A 22 14.65 -20.48 -3.91
N GLU A 23 15.56 -20.70 -2.96
CA GLU A 23 15.81 -19.74 -1.88
C GLU A 23 16.27 -18.38 -2.39
N HIS A 24 17.08 -18.38 -3.44
CA HIS A 24 17.49 -17.17 -4.16
C HIS A 24 16.29 -16.47 -4.83
N GLY A 25 15.40 -17.22 -5.48
CA GLY A 25 14.19 -16.67 -6.09
C GLY A 25 13.22 -16.07 -5.05
N LYS A 26 13.05 -16.74 -3.91
CA LYS A 26 12.24 -16.26 -2.78
C LYS A 26 12.84 -14.99 -2.20
N SER A 27 14.16 -14.95 -2.01
CA SER A 27 14.88 -13.77 -1.51
C SER A 27 14.72 -12.57 -2.45
N ARG A 28 14.82 -12.77 -3.77
CA ARG A 28 14.56 -11.71 -4.77
C ARG A 28 13.12 -11.24 -4.75
N SER A 29 12.14 -12.14 -4.66
CA SER A 29 10.73 -11.78 -4.56
C SER A 29 10.43 -11.01 -3.28
N ARG A 30 11.04 -11.40 -2.14
CA ARG A 30 10.95 -10.67 -0.87
C ARG A 30 11.63 -9.30 -0.94
N ALA A 31 12.72 -9.17 -1.69
CA ALA A 31 13.39 -7.89 -1.91
C ALA A 31 12.49 -6.87 -2.61
N ASN A 32 11.59 -7.29 -3.51
CA ASN A 32 10.64 -6.39 -4.18
C ASN A 32 9.76 -5.62 -3.18
N ALA A 33 9.34 -6.26 -2.09
CA ALA A 33 8.58 -5.59 -1.04
C ALA A 33 9.32 -4.38 -0.46
N PHE A 34 10.65 -4.47 -0.33
CA PHE A 34 11.51 -3.41 0.19
C PHE A 34 11.91 -2.36 -0.85
N ILE A 35 11.80 -2.65 -2.15
CA ILE A 35 12.14 -1.68 -3.23
C ILE A 35 11.10 -0.56 -3.27
N HIS A 36 9.83 -0.93 -3.40
CA HIS A 36 8.74 0.04 -3.50
C HIS A 36 8.03 0.28 -2.17
N GLY A 37 8.21 -0.61 -1.17
CA GLY A 37 7.72 -0.45 0.19
C GLY A 37 6.23 -0.75 0.41
N LEU A 38 5.47 -1.05 -0.64
CA LEU A 38 4.01 -1.24 -0.56
C LEU A 38 3.58 -2.66 -0.14
N ALA A 39 4.48 -3.64 -0.28
CA ALA A 39 4.24 -5.03 0.10
C ALA A 39 4.94 -5.44 1.42
N CYS A 40 5.57 -4.50 2.13
CA CYS A 40 6.21 -4.77 3.41
C CYS A 40 5.15 -5.11 4.47
N MET A 41 5.23 -6.31 5.05
CA MET A 41 4.48 -6.71 6.25
C MET A 41 5.16 -6.27 7.56
N THR A 42 6.33 -5.62 7.48
CA THR A 42 7.21 -5.35 8.63
C THR A 42 7.10 -3.90 9.11
N ILE A 43 7.54 -3.69 10.36
CA ILE A 43 7.90 -2.39 10.96
C ILE A 43 8.64 -1.56 9.91
N TYR A 44 8.23 -0.29 9.79
CA TYR A 44 8.60 0.63 8.72
C TYR A 44 10.10 0.59 8.38
N LYS A 45 10.36 0.47 7.07
CA LYS A 45 11.66 0.72 6.47
C LYS A 45 11.51 1.93 5.55
N PRO A 46 12.23 3.04 5.78
CA PRO A 46 12.23 4.18 4.87
C PRO A 46 12.66 3.76 3.46
N ILE A 47 12.03 4.32 2.43
CA ILE A 47 12.54 4.25 1.05
C ILE A 47 13.49 5.44 0.78
N ARG A 48 14.17 5.44 -0.38
CA ARG A 48 15.31 6.34 -0.68
C ARG A 48 15.11 7.82 -0.35
N HIS A 49 13.90 8.36 -0.48
CA HIS A 49 13.60 9.79 -0.29
C HIS A 49 12.80 10.08 0.98
N GLU A 50 12.48 9.06 1.78
CA GLU A 50 11.70 9.25 2.99
C GLU A 50 12.58 9.48 4.21
N ASP A 51 12.15 10.41 5.05
CA ASP A 51 12.77 10.66 6.33
C ASP A 51 12.27 9.66 7.38
N ALA A 52 13.22 9.07 8.10
CA ALA A 52 12.90 8.20 9.23
C ALA A 52 12.32 9.01 10.41
N ALA A 53 12.77 10.25 10.62
CA ALA A 53 12.31 11.10 11.72
C ALA A 53 10.82 11.40 11.61
N GLN A 54 10.34 11.79 10.44
CA GLN A 54 8.91 12.02 10.18
C GLN A 54 8.04 10.79 10.50
N TYR A 55 8.53 9.59 10.20
CA TYR A 55 7.81 8.37 10.56
C TYR A 55 7.80 8.16 12.08
N HIS A 56 8.91 8.39 12.76
CA HIS A 56 8.99 8.27 14.22
C HIS A 56 8.08 9.27 14.94
N GLU A 57 7.98 10.50 14.43
CA GLU A 57 7.04 11.53 14.93
C GLU A 57 5.60 11.07 14.76
N MET A 58 5.19 10.72 13.54
CA MET A 58 3.85 10.20 13.24
C MET A 58 3.49 8.96 14.10
N ARG A 59 4.45 8.06 14.28
CA ARG A 59 4.30 6.88 15.15
C ARG A 59 4.12 7.29 16.61
N ALA A 60 4.91 8.24 17.10
CA ALA A 60 4.79 8.74 18.47
C ALA A 60 3.43 9.42 18.70
N GLU A 61 2.93 10.20 17.74
CA GLU A 61 1.59 10.77 17.78
C GLU A 61 0.50 9.69 17.86
N LEU A 62 0.61 8.62 17.06
CA LEU A 62 -0.34 7.51 17.12
C LEU A 62 -0.28 6.78 18.47
N VAL A 63 0.90 6.53 19.02
CA VAL A 63 1.05 5.93 20.35
C VAL A 63 0.45 6.83 21.43
N ASN A 64 0.69 8.14 21.37
CA ASN A 64 0.13 9.11 22.29
C ASN A 64 -1.40 9.24 22.16
N ALA A 65 -1.95 9.11 20.96
CA ALA A 65 -3.40 9.18 20.75
C ALA A 65 -4.11 7.93 21.27
N TRP A 66 -3.55 6.75 21.01
CA TRP A 66 -4.18 5.48 21.36
C TRP A 66 -3.90 5.01 22.78
N GLN A 67 -2.82 5.48 23.42
CA GLN A 67 -2.45 5.11 24.80
C GLN A 67 -2.46 3.58 25.02
N PRO A 68 -1.65 2.82 24.26
CA PRO A 68 -1.58 1.37 24.43
C PRO A 68 -1.05 1.03 25.84
N TRP A 69 -1.73 0.10 26.53
CA TRP A 69 -1.36 -0.28 27.90
C TRP A 69 -0.40 -1.45 27.97
N ASP A 70 -0.57 -2.44 27.08
CA ASP A 70 0.25 -3.65 27.04
C ASP A 70 1.01 -3.78 25.71
N ALA A 71 1.89 -4.78 25.62
CA ALA A 71 2.68 -5.04 24.42
C ALA A 71 1.82 -5.39 23.19
N LYS A 72 0.64 -5.97 23.40
CA LYS A 72 -0.26 -6.39 22.31
C LYS A 72 -0.94 -5.17 21.67
N GLU A 73 -1.48 -4.28 22.48
CA GLU A 73 -2.03 -3.00 22.03
C GLU A 73 -0.96 -2.17 21.33
N PHE A 74 0.25 -2.13 21.89
CA PHE A 74 1.38 -1.43 21.28
C PHE A 74 1.71 -1.99 19.89
N GLN A 75 1.76 -3.31 19.74
CA GLN A 75 1.99 -3.94 18.44
C GLN A 75 0.89 -3.61 17.41
N LEU A 76 -0.37 -3.48 17.83
CA LEU A 76 -1.45 -3.04 16.94
C LEU A 76 -1.28 -1.59 16.50
N VAL A 77 -0.82 -0.70 17.38
CA VAL A 77 -0.48 0.69 17.02
C VAL A 77 0.68 0.72 16.03
N GLU A 78 1.72 -0.11 16.21
CA GLU A 78 2.83 -0.23 15.24
C GLU A 78 2.35 -0.66 13.86
N LEU A 79 1.46 -1.66 13.81
CA LEU A 79 0.88 -2.15 12.56
C LEU A 79 0.04 -1.06 11.88
N ALA A 80 -0.76 -0.31 12.65
CA ALA A 80 -1.53 0.82 12.14
C ALA A 80 -0.60 1.92 11.57
N ALA A 81 0.46 2.29 12.28
CA ALA A 81 1.44 3.28 11.82
C ALA A 81 2.12 2.85 10.51
N SER A 82 2.56 1.58 10.43
CA SER A 82 3.15 1.02 9.21
C SER A 82 2.16 0.98 8.05
N ALA A 83 0.91 0.59 8.30
CA ALA A 83 -0.15 0.57 7.28
C ALA A 83 -0.49 1.99 6.79
N TYR A 84 -0.59 2.96 7.69
CA TYR A 84 -0.87 4.36 7.36
C TYR A 84 0.23 4.95 6.46
N LYS A 85 1.50 4.67 6.74
CA LYS A 85 2.59 5.11 5.86
C LYS A 85 2.53 4.46 4.47
N ARG A 86 2.11 3.19 4.37
CA ARG A 86 1.86 2.54 3.07
C ARG A 86 0.71 3.19 2.30
N ILE A 87 -0.34 3.66 2.99
CA ILE A 87 -1.43 4.43 2.38
C ILE A 87 -0.89 5.75 1.81
N GLN A 88 -0.17 6.53 2.62
CA GLN A 88 0.46 7.79 2.15
C GLN A 88 1.38 7.59 0.95
N ARG A 89 2.21 6.52 0.96
CA ARG A 89 3.04 6.15 -0.19
C ARG A 89 2.21 5.85 -1.43
N SER A 90 1.08 5.15 -1.27
CA SER A 90 0.21 4.80 -2.39
C SER A 90 -0.41 6.04 -3.04
N GLU A 91 -0.81 7.03 -2.25
CA GLU A 91 -1.35 8.31 -2.74
C GLU A 91 -0.27 9.16 -3.44
N ALA A 92 0.94 9.19 -2.88
CA ALA A 92 2.08 9.85 -3.50
C ALA A 92 2.45 9.20 -4.85
N TYR A 93 2.44 7.87 -4.92
CA TYR A 93 2.71 7.13 -6.15
C TYR A 93 1.61 7.31 -7.19
N GLU A 94 0.35 7.41 -6.78
CA GLU A 94 -0.78 7.74 -7.65
C GLU A 94 -0.58 9.11 -8.29
N SER A 95 -0.27 10.12 -7.49
CA SER A 95 0.02 11.47 -7.96
C SER A 95 1.22 11.50 -8.91
N ALA A 96 2.29 10.78 -8.58
CA ALA A 96 3.49 10.69 -9.42
C ALA A 96 3.23 9.93 -10.74
N LEU A 97 2.41 8.87 -10.72
CA LEU A 97 2.04 8.10 -11.91
C LEU A 97 1.29 8.99 -12.90
N PHE A 98 0.29 9.75 -12.43
CA PHE A 98 -0.47 10.65 -13.28
C PHE A 98 0.37 11.84 -13.77
N THR A 99 1.04 12.54 -12.86
CA THR A 99 1.84 13.72 -13.22
C THR A 99 2.97 13.32 -14.17
N GLY A 100 3.78 12.31 -13.82
CA GLY A 100 4.91 11.89 -14.65
C GLY A 100 4.49 11.34 -16.02
N SER A 101 3.34 10.64 -16.10
CA SER A 101 2.83 10.16 -17.39
C SER A 101 2.30 11.30 -18.26
N MET A 102 1.66 12.32 -17.66
CA MET A 102 1.23 13.52 -18.38
C MET A 102 2.41 14.32 -18.90
N GLU A 103 3.36 14.65 -18.02
CA GLU A 103 4.58 15.39 -18.37
C GLU A 103 5.38 14.66 -19.45
N GLY A 104 5.56 13.35 -19.30
CA GLY A 104 6.26 12.52 -20.29
C GLY A 104 5.57 12.53 -21.66
N ARG A 105 4.22 12.52 -21.72
CA ARG A 105 3.48 12.63 -22.98
C ARG A 105 3.53 14.05 -23.56
N GLN A 106 3.42 15.09 -22.73
CA GLN A 106 3.55 16.48 -23.15
C GLN A 106 4.94 16.72 -23.75
N GLN A 107 5.99 16.24 -23.09
CA GLN A 107 7.38 16.33 -23.55
C GLN A 107 7.58 15.60 -24.89
N LYS A 108 7.10 14.35 -25.01
CA LYS A 108 7.16 13.60 -26.28
C LYS A 108 6.43 14.31 -27.42
N ARG A 109 5.35 15.02 -27.13
CA ARG A 109 4.57 15.80 -28.10
C ARG A 109 5.04 17.25 -28.26
N LYS A 110 6.16 17.63 -27.62
CA LYS A 110 6.69 19.01 -27.60
C LYS A 110 5.64 20.06 -27.17
N LYS A 111 4.71 19.66 -26.30
CA LYS A 111 3.74 20.56 -25.69
C LYS A 111 4.32 21.19 -24.43
N PRO A 112 3.87 22.40 -24.04
CA PRO A 112 4.30 23.00 -22.78
C PRO A 112 3.88 22.13 -21.60
N ILE A 113 4.80 21.93 -20.66
CA ILE A 113 4.54 21.27 -19.38
C ILE A 113 3.93 22.31 -18.45
N LYS A 114 2.63 22.54 -18.61
CA LYS A 114 1.86 23.47 -17.79
C LYS A 114 0.55 22.80 -17.41
N VAL A 115 0.17 22.92 -16.14
CA VAL A 115 -1.10 22.41 -15.64
C VAL A 115 -2.26 23.16 -16.28
N THR A 116 -3.23 22.43 -16.83
CA THR A 116 -4.44 23.01 -17.43
C THR A 116 -5.70 22.30 -16.95
N LYS A 117 -6.87 22.94 -17.09
CA LYS A 117 -8.17 22.30 -16.78
C LYS A 117 -8.45 21.05 -17.64
N ASN A 118 -7.76 20.88 -18.77
CA ASN A 118 -7.91 19.71 -19.63
C ASN A 118 -7.04 18.52 -19.17
N ASP A 119 -6.27 18.67 -18.10
CA ASP A 119 -5.41 17.61 -17.60
C ASP A 119 -6.25 16.44 -17.04
N ASP A 120 -7.44 16.71 -16.50
CA ASP A 120 -8.39 15.66 -16.09
C ASP A 120 -8.79 14.75 -17.25
N LEU A 121 -9.07 15.34 -18.42
CA LEU A 121 -9.33 14.57 -19.65
C LEU A 121 -8.08 13.80 -20.08
N GLY A 122 -6.90 14.42 -19.95
CA GLY A 122 -5.61 13.78 -20.17
C GLY A 122 -5.47 12.52 -19.32
N CYS A 123 -5.65 12.64 -18.00
CA CYS A 123 -5.65 11.55 -17.04
C CYS A 123 -6.68 10.46 -17.38
N GLY A 124 -7.91 10.83 -17.77
CA GLY A 124 -8.93 9.88 -18.23
C GLY A 124 -8.49 9.05 -19.43
N ILE A 125 -7.88 9.69 -20.44
CA ILE A 125 -7.31 9.00 -21.61
C ILE A 125 -6.14 8.12 -21.18
N MET A 126 -5.33 8.57 -20.21
CA MET A 126 -4.19 7.80 -19.72
C MET A 126 -4.60 6.51 -19.00
N ILE A 127 -5.68 6.52 -18.24
CA ILE A 127 -6.20 5.33 -17.55
C ILE A 127 -6.62 4.25 -18.56
N GLY A 128 -7.04 4.66 -19.76
CA GLY A 128 -7.34 3.74 -20.87
C GLY A 128 -6.11 3.14 -21.56
N ASP A 129 -4.89 3.57 -21.23
CA ASP A 129 -3.64 2.98 -21.73
C ASP A 129 -3.30 1.72 -20.92
N GLU A 130 -3.10 0.59 -21.61
CA GLU A 130 -2.90 -0.73 -20.98
C GLU A 130 -1.73 -0.76 -19.98
N GLN A 131 -0.62 -0.07 -20.26
CA GLN A 131 0.55 -0.08 -19.37
C GLN A 131 0.30 0.73 -18.10
N ILE A 132 -0.41 1.85 -18.22
CA ILE A 132 -0.79 2.69 -17.09
C ILE A 132 -1.86 1.98 -16.27
N GLN A 133 -2.81 1.31 -16.91
CA GLN A 133 -3.83 0.51 -16.25
C GLN A 133 -3.21 -0.60 -15.39
N LEU A 134 -2.23 -1.36 -15.91
CA LEU A 134 -1.53 -2.38 -15.13
C LEU A 134 -0.79 -1.81 -13.92
N SER A 135 -0.16 -0.64 -14.08
CA SER A 135 0.54 0.05 -12.99
C SER A 135 -0.45 0.54 -11.92
N TRP A 136 -1.59 1.07 -12.36
CA TRP A 136 -2.68 1.50 -11.52
C TRP A 136 -3.31 0.35 -10.74
N ASP A 137 -3.63 -0.77 -11.40
CA ASP A 137 -4.22 -1.94 -10.77
C ASP A 137 -3.29 -2.53 -9.70
N ASN A 138 -1.98 -2.53 -9.98
CA ASN A 138 -0.97 -2.93 -8.99
C ASN A 138 -0.97 -2.00 -7.79
N LEU A 139 -1.00 -0.69 -8.02
CA LEU A 139 -1.03 0.32 -6.97
C LEU A 139 -2.31 0.23 -6.11
N ASP A 140 -3.47 0.13 -6.76
CA ASP A 140 -4.77 0.03 -6.10
C ASP A 140 -4.88 -1.25 -5.27
N ARG A 141 -4.36 -2.38 -5.77
CA ARG A 141 -4.23 -3.61 -4.97
C ARG A 141 -3.43 -3.37 -3.68
N TYR A 142 -2.28 -2.70 -3.76
CA TYR A 142 -1.49 -2.42 -2.56
C TYR A 142 -2.17 -1.41 -1.63
N ARG A 143 -2.82 -0.39 -2.18
CA ARG A 143 -3.62 0.59 -1.43
C ARG A 143 -4.73 -0.09 -0.64
N ARG A 144 -5.50 -0.98 -1.28
CA ARG A 144 -6.56 -1.77 -0.64
C ARG A 144 -6.02 -2.66 0.48
N ASN A 145 -4.88 -3.31 0.26
CA ASN A 145 -4.24 -4.13 1.29
C ASN A 145 -3.78 -3.28 2.49
N ALA A 146 -3.17 -2.12 2.24
CA ALA A 146 -2.74 -1.21 3.31
C ALA A 146 -3.94 -0.68 4.12
N TRP A 147 -5.03 -0.30 3.46
CA TRP A 147 -6.29 0.08 4.13
C TRP A 147 -6.89 -1.07 4.93
N THR A 148 -6.87 -2.28 4.39
CA THR A 148 -7.37 -3.46 5.10
C THR A 148 -6.55 -3.74 6.35
N ASP A 149 -5.22 -3.69 6.26
CA ASP A 149 -4.32 -3.87 7.40
C ASP A 149 -4.55 -2.79 8.47
N TYR A 150 -4.67 -1.52 8.05
CA TYR A 150 -4.97 -0.39 8.94
C TYR A 150 -6.29 -0.61 9.68
N ASN A 151 -7.37 -0.88 8.95
CA ASN A 151 -8.70 -1.07 9.54
C ASN A 151 -8.74 -2.27 10.48
N ARG A 152 -8.07 -3.37 10.15
CA ARG A 152 -7.96 -4.54 11.02
C ARG A 152 -7.22 -4.22 12.33
N ALA A 153 -6.10 -3.52 12.24
CA ALA A 153 -5.31 -3.13 13.41
C ALA A 153 -6.12 -2.22 14.35
N ILE A 154 -6.75 -1.17 13.81
CA ILE A 154 -7.57 -0.22 14.57
C ILE A 154 -8.81 -0.88 15.17
N THR A 155 -9.49 -1.75 14.41
CA THR A 155 -10.67 -2.47 14.91
C THR A 155 -10.31 -3.39 16.08
N GLN A 156 -9.23 -4.15 15.96
CA GLN A 156 -8.77 -5.03 17.02
C GLN A 156 -8.32 -4.25 18.25
N LEU A 157 -7.60 -3.14 18.06
CA LEU A 157 -7.16 -2.25 19.14
C LEU A 157 -8.35 -1.65 19.90
N SER A 158 -9.33 -1.11 19.16
CA SER A 158 -10.54 -0.55 19.76
C SER A 158 -11.33 -1.61 20.55
N LYS A 159 -11.39 -2.85 20.04
CA LYS A 159 -12.02 -3.97 20.75
C LYS A 159 -11.30 -4.28 22.06
N MET A 160 -9.98 -4.46 22.04
CA MET A 160 -9.19 -4.77 23.24
C MET A 160 -9.30 -3.67 24.30
N GLN A 161 -9.27 -2.40 23.88
CA GLN A 161 -9.41 -1.27 24.82
C GLN A 161 -10.81 -1.18 25.42
N LYS A 162 -11.85 -1.57 24.67
CA LYS A 162 -13.22 -1.66 25.21
C LYS A 162 -13.34 -2.78 26.23
N GLU A 163 -12.83 -3.97 25.91
CA GLU A 163 -12.82 -5.13 26.81
C GLU A 163 -12.13 -4.77 28.14
N ARG A 164 -10.96 -4.15 28.07
CA ARG A 164 -10.23 -3.63 29.25
C ARG A 164 -11.04 -2.64 30.08
N LYS A 165 -11.73 -1.68 29.44
CA LYS A 165 -12.56 -0.67 30.14
C LYS A 165 -13.82 -1.27 30.76
N SER A 166 -14.29 -2.42 30.25
CA SER A 166 -15.47 -3.12 30.76
C SER A 166 -15.16 -4.15 31.85
N GLU A 167 -13.90 -4.58 31.98
CA GLU A 167 -13.46 -5.40 33.11
C GLU A 167 -13.45 -4.51 34.38
N PRO A 168 -14.22 -4.84 35.42
CA PRO A 168 -14.18 -4.10 36.67
C PRO A 168 -12.77 -4.21 37.28
N ALA A 169 -12.23 -3.09 37.75
CA ALA A 169 -10.99 -3.09 38.51
C ALA A 169 -11.20 -3.95 39.77
N GLU A 170 -10.48 -5.07 39.86
CA GLU A 170 -10.32 -5.86 41.08
C GLU A 170 -9.61 -5.06 42.18
#